data_AF-A0A834DVI1-F1
#
_entry.id   AF-A0A834DVI1-F1
#
_cell.length_a   1.000
_cell.length_b   1.000
_cell.length_c   1.000
_cell.angle_alpha   90.00
_cell.angle_beta   90.00
_cell.angle_gamma   90.00
#
_symmetry.space_group_name_H-M   'P 1'
#
loop_
_entity.id
_entity.type
_entity.pdbx_description
1 polymer ?
#
loop_
_entity_poly.entity_id
_entity_poly.type
_entity_poly.pdbx_seq_one_letter_code
_entity_poly.pdbx_strand_id
1 'polypeptide(L)'
;MVGGGGSGGGKRRPGREGQQSEKTVDVKKSKSCEADVSSDLRKEVESHYKLSLPEDFYHFWKFCEELDPEKPADSLSASLGLHLVGPYDILAGKHKTKKKPGSLNFNLHWRFYYDPPEFQTIITGNNKTQFHMGYFR
;
A
#
# COMPACT_ATOMS: atom_id res chain seq x y z
N MET A 1 -81.33 9.70 -2.91
CA MET A 1 -80.60 10.84 -2.33
C MET A 1 -79.17 10.38 -2.07
N VAL A 2 -78.19 11.09 -2.68
CA VAL A 2 -76.73 11.17 -2.37
C VAL A 2 -75.95 9.83 -2.36
N GLY A 3 -74.79 9.62 -2.98
CA GLY A 3 -73.82 10.45 -3.71
C GLY A 3 -72.49 9.67 -3.84
N GLY A 4 -71.53 10.23 -4.60
CA GLY A 4 -70.12 9.80 -4.73
C GLY A 4 -69.91 8.69 -5.77
N GLY A 5 -69.05 8.80 -6.81
CA GLY A 5 -67.70 9.38 -6.95
C GLY A 5 -66.80 8.20 -7.39
N GLY A 6 -65.81 8.26 -8.28
CA GLY A 6 -65.24 9.22 -9.20
C GLY A 6 -63.99 8.57 -9.85
N SER A 7 -63.63 9.06 -11.05
CA SER A 7 -62.29 9.01 -11.68
C SER A 7 -61.76 7.75 -12.37
N GLY A 8 -61.13 7.95 -13.54
CA GLY A 8 -59.97 7.15 -14.00
C GLY A 8 -59.99 6.67 -15.46
N GLY A 9 -59.72 7.55 -16.44
CA GLY A 9 -59.50 7.16 -17.83
C GLY A 9 -58.33 7.92 -18.47
N GLY A 10 -57.22 7.24 -18.72
CA GLY A 10 -55.94 7.83 -19.11
C GLY A 10 -55.82 8.34 -20.55
N LYS A 11 -54.69 9.02 -20.83
CA LYS A 11 -54.09 9.12 -22.17
C LYS A 11 -52.61 9.54 -22.08
N ARG A 12 -51.78 8.82 -22.85
CA ARG A 12 -50.31 8.91 -22.95
C ARG A 12 -49.87 10.19 -23.68
N ARG A 13 -48.65 10.68 -23.38
CA ARG A 13 -47.88 11.65 -24.19
C ARG A 13 -46.50 11.06 -24.53
N PRO A 14 -45.90 11.39 -25.70
CA PRO A 14 -44.64 10.79 -26.14
C PRO A 14 -43.43 11.48 -25.50
N GLY A 15 -42.44 10.68 -25.12
CA GLY A 15 -41.18 11.12 -24.51
C GLY A 15 -40.19 11.68 -25.54
N ARG A 16 -39.54 12.76 -25.13
CA ARG A 16 -38.57 13.59 -25.86
C ARG A 16 -37.20 12.89 -25.90
N GLU A 17 -36.62 12.79 -27.10
CA GLU A 17 -35.25 12.31 -27.33
C GLU A 17 -34.24 13.19 -26.58
N GLY A 18 -33.43 12.56 -25.74
CA GLY A 18 -32.33 13.19 -25.01
C GLY A 18 -31.00 12.87 -25.69
N GLN A 19 -30.36 13.90 -26.23
CA GLN A 19 -29.01 13.87 -26.77
C GLN A 19 -28.01 13.45 -25.70
N GLN A 20 -27.25 12.40 -25.99
CA GLN A 20 -26.06 12.00 -25.25
C GLN A 20 -24.95 13.03 -25.55
N SER A 21 -24.57 13.80 -24.53
CA SER A 21 -23.37 14.64 -24.55
C SER A 21 -22.36 13.99 -23.61
N GLU A 22 -21.37 13.34 -24.21
CA GLU A 22 -20.16 12.88 -23.53
C GLU A 22 -19.44 14.09 -22.95
N LYS A 23 -19.50 14.25 -21.63
CA LYS A 23 -18.60 15.16 -20.93
C LYS A 23 -17.27 14.44 -20.73
N THR A 24 -16.29 14.79 -21.54
CA THR A 24 -14.88 14.59 -21.22
C THR A 24 -14.58 15.34 -19.93
N VAL A 25 -14.43 14.60 -18.83
CA VAL A 25 -13.89 15.14 -17.60
C VAL A 25 -12.39 15.28 -17.81
N ASP A 26 -11.93 16.53 -17.92
CA ASP A 26 -10.52 16.90 -17.81
C ASP A 26 -9.95 16.29 -16.51
N VAL A 27 -9.21 15.19 -16.66
CA VAL A 27 -8.40 14.62 -15.58
C VAL A 27 -7.26 15.60 -15.36
N LYS A 28 -7.50 16.53 -14.45
CA LYS A 28 -6.50 17.41 -13.83
C LYS A 28 -5.36 16.51 -13.37
N LYS A 29 -4.22 16.59 -14.08
CA LYS A 29 -2.96 15.89 -13.82
C LYS A 29 -2.79 15.70 -12.31
N SER A 30 -3.02 14.46 -11.88
CA SER A 30 -3.12 14.08 -10.48
C SER A 30 -1.84 14.47 -9.75
N LYS A 31 -2.00 14.94 -8.51
CA LYS A 31 -0.90 15.08 -7.54
C LYS A 31 0.00 13.84 -7.63
N SER A 32 1.31 14.09 -7.64
CA SER A 32 2.39 13.10 -7.78
C SER A 32 2.07 11.77 -7.11
N CYS A 33 2.25 10.68 -7.85
CA CYS A 33 2.10 9.30 -7.38
C CYS A 33 3.21 8.87 -6.41
N GLU A 34 3.85 9.81 -5.71
CA GLU A 34 4.99 9.56 -4.83
C GLU A 34 4.58 9.71 -3.37
N ALA A 35 4.94 8.71 -2.56
CA ALA A 35 4.74 8.76 -1.12
C ALA A 35 5.61 9.85 -0.46
N ASP A 36 5.12 10.44 0.63
CA ASP A 36 5.80 11.50 1.41
C ASP A 36 6.99 10.99 2.25
N VAL A 37 7.87 10.21 1.64
CA VAL A 37 9.11 9.71 2.25
C VAL A 37 10.27 10.52 1.68
N SER A 38 11.13 11.04 2.56
CA SER A 38 12.34 11.79 2.17
C SER A 38 13.13 11.06 1.08
N SER A 39 13.57 11.80 0.06
CA SER A 39 14.41 11.28 -1.02
C SER A 39 15.70 10.66 -0.52
N ASP A 40 16.23 11.14 0.60
CA ASP A 40 17.47 10.62 1.19
C ASP A 40 17.24 9.25 1.82
N LEU A 41 16.10 9.06 2.50
CA LEU A 41 15.70 7.75 3.03
C LEU A 41 15.42 6.76 1.90
N ARG A 42 14.75 7.19 0.82
CA ARG A 42 14.54 6.35 -0.37
C ARG A 42 15.87 5.84 -0.92
N LYS A 43 16.82 6.75 -1.17
CA LYS A 43 18.18 6.42 -1.66
C LYS A 43 18.96 5.54 -0.68
N GLU A 44 18.81 5.76 0.62
CA GLU A 44 19.47 4.95 1.66
C GLU A 44 19.01 3.49 1.55
N VAL A 45 17.70 3.25 1.46
CA VAL A 45 17.13 1.90 1.30
C VAL A 45 17.63 1.24 0.02
N GLU A 46 17.53 1.93 -1.12
CA GLU A 46 17.93 1.39 -2.42
C GLU A 46 19.44 1.13 -2.50
N SER A 47 20.27 1.96 -1.87
CA SER A 47 21.73 1.79 -1.83
C SER A 47 22.14 0.54 -1.02
N HIS A 48 21.47 0.30 0.10
CA HIS A 48 21.75 -0.87 0.95
C HIS A 48 21.37 -2.19 0.29
N TYR A 49 20.25 -2.24 -0.44
CA TYR A 49 19.80 -3.42 -1.15
C TYR A 49 20.28 -3.51 -2.60
N LYS A 50 20.81 -2.42 -3.16
CA LYS A 50 21.21 -2.27 -4.57
C LYS A 50 20.08 -2.56 -5.55
N LEU A 51 18.83 -2.31 -5.15
CA LEU A 51 17.62 -2.60 -5.90
C LEU A 51 16.66 -1.43 -5.72
N SER A 52 15.99 -1.05 -6.80
CA SER A 52 14.89 -0.08 -6.72
C SER A 52 13.68 -0.71 -6.04
N LEU A 53 12.95 0.11 -5.30
CA LEU A 53 11.70 -0.29 -4.67
C LEU A 53 10.51 0.41 -5.34
N PRO A 54 9.39 -0.30 -5.52
CA PRO A 54 8.19 0.28 -6.11
C PRO A 54 7.55 1.30 -5.17
N GLU A 55 6.74 2.23 -5.70
CA GLU A 55 6.13 3.30 -4.90
C GLU A 55 5.16 2.81 -3.83
N ASP A 56 4.47 1.70 -4.07
CA ASP A 56 3.56 1.06 -3.11
C ASP A 56 4.27 0.68 -1.81
N PHE A 57 5.55 0.30 -1.85
CA PHE A 57 6.38 0.09 -0.66
C PHE A 57 6.40 1.33 0.25
N TYR A 58 6.65 2.51 -0.31
CA TYR A 58 6.72 3.75 0.46
C TYR A 58 5.34 4.24 0.92
N HIS A 59 4.30 4.06 0.09
CA HIS A 59 2.93 4.37 0.49
C HIS A 59 2.47 3.47 1.64
N PHE A 60 2.81 2.18 1.60
CA PHE A 60 2.46 1.24 2.65
C PHE A 60 3.18 1.56 3.96
N TRP A 61 4.44 2.03 3.90
CA TRP A 61 5.11 2.58 5.07
C TRP A 61 4.32 3.75 5.68
N LYS A 62 3.88 4.71 4.86
CA LYS A 62 3.08 5.85 5.34
C LYS A 62 1.76 5.43 5.96
N PHE A 63 1.08 4.47 5.35
CA PHE A 63 -0.12 3.87 5.93
C PHE A 63 0.18 3.27 7.32
N CYS A 64 1.28 2.54 7.47
CA CYS A 64 1.66 1.97 8.76
C CYS A 64 2.10 3.03 9.80
N GLU A 65 2.73 4.12 9.36
CA GLU A 65 3.04 5.29 10.22
C GLU A 65 1.78 5.97 10.73
N GLU A 66 0.72 6.05 9.93
CA GLU A 66 -0.57 6.60 10.37
C GLU A 66 -1.28 5.69 11.38
N LEU A 67 -1.11 4.37 11.27
CA LEU A 67 -1.67 3.39 12.21
C LEU A 67 -0.96 3.40 13.56
N ASP A 68 0.38 3.40 13.54
CA ASP A 68 1.22 3.47 14.74
C ASP A 68 2.46 4.33 14.46
N PRO A 69 2.43 5.63 14.84
CA PRO A 69 3.57 6.52 14.63
C PRO A 69 4.80 6.17 15.47
N GLU A 70 4.64 5.44 16.59
CA GLU A 70 5.75 5.07 17.47
C GLU A 70 6.48 3.84 16.90
N LYS A 71 5.72 2.85 16.41
CA LYS A 71 6.25 1.59 15.87
C LYS A 71 5.57 1.19 14.56
N PRO A 72 5.79 1.93 13.46
CA PRO A 72 5.13 1.66 12.19
C PRO A 72 5.38 0.23 11.68
N ALA A 73 6.60 -0.28 11.92
CA ALA A 73 6.98 -1.62 11.50
C ALA A 73 6.19 -2.76 12.18
N ASP A 74 5.63 -2.50 13.37
CA ASP A 74 4.88 -3.46 14.17
C ASP A 74 3.37 -3.15 14.21
N SER A 75 2.91 -2.15 13.45
CA SER A 75 1.52 -1.66 13.42
C SER A 75 0.48 -2.76 13.12
N LEU A 76 0.86 -3.79 12.37
CA LEU A 76 -0.01 -4.92 11.98
C LEU A 76 0.15 -6.15 12.88
N SER A 77 1.06 -6.11 13.85
CA SER A 77 1.40 -7.26 14.68
C SER A 77 0.23 -7.73 15.55
N ALA A 78 -0.43 -6.79 16.24
CA ALA A 78 -1.52 -7.13 17.16
C ALA A 78 -2.78 -7.66 16.45
N SER A 79 -3.05 -7.17 15.23
CA SER A 79 -4.27 -7.49 14.48
C SER A 79 -4.11 -8.68 13.55
N LEU A 80 -2.97 -8.79 12.87
CA LEU A 80 -2.72 -9.80 11.82
C LEU A 80 -1.56 -10.74 12.16
N GLY A 81 -0.79 -10.45 13.20
CA GLY A 81 0.46 -11.17 13.49
C GLY A 81 1.52 -10.95 12.41
N LEU A 82 1.49 -9.80 11.73
CA LEU A 82 2.42 -9.44 10.65
C LEU A 82 3.35 -8.32 11.08
N HIS A 83 4.60 -8.40 10.64
CA HIS A 83 5.64 -7.42 10.90
C HIS A 83 6.29 -6.97 9.59
N LEU A 84 6.49 -5.65 9.44
CA LEU A 84 7.25 -5.09 8.34
C LEU A 84 8.74 -5.23 8.66
N VAL A 85 9.47 -5.84 7.74
CA VAL A 85 10.89 -6.20 7.92
C VAL A 85 11.70 -5.89 6.66
N GLY A 86 12.96 -6.31 6.63
CA GLY A 86 13.77 -6.22 5.42
C GLY A 86 14.11 -4.76 5.11
N PRO A 87 13.73 -4.22 3.94
CA PRO A 87 13.89 -2.81 3.62
C PRO A 87 13.17 -1.85 4.59
N TYR A 88 12.06 -2.28 5.21
CA TYR A 88 11.38 -1.44 6.21
C TYR A 88 12.20 -1.24 7.49
N ASP A 89 13.12 -2.14 7.82
CA ASP A 89 14.00 -1.94 8.99
C ASP A 89 14.92 -0.73 8.81
N ILE A 90 15.24 -0.36 7.57
CA ILE A 90 16.02 0.84 7.25
C ILE A 90 15.15 2.09 7.45
N LEU A 91 13.89 2.07 6.99
CA LEU A 91 12.93 3.16 7.21
C LEU A 91 12.64 3.36 8.71
N ALA A 92 12.56 2.27 9.47
CA ALA A 92 12.44 2.30 10.93
C ALA A 92 13.74 2.71 11.66
N GLY A 93 14.85 2.92 10.94
CA GLY A 93 16.14 3.31 11.50
C GLY A 93 16.84 2.23 12.33
N LYS A 94 16.38 0.97 12.29
CA LYS A 94 16.90 -0.14 13.11
C LYS A 94 18.33 -0.55 12.73
N HIS A 95 18.76 -0.26 11.49
CA HIS A 95 20.13 -0.53 11.03
C HIS A 95 21.18 0.38 11.70
N LYS A 96 20.78 1.50 12.29
CA LYS A 96 21.68 2.44 12.97
C LYS A 96 22.07 1.99 14.37
N THR A 97 21.36 1.02 14.95
CA THR A 97 21.45 0.71 16.38
C THR A 97 22.62 -0.22 16.74
N LYS A 98 23.16 -1.06 15.83
CA LYS A 98 24.25 -2.00 16.18
C LYS A 98 25.20 -2.35 15.04
N LYS A 99 26.50 -2.25 15.38
CA LYS A 99 27.72 -2.83 14.77
C LYS A 99 28.43 -2.00 13.70
N LYS A 100 29.76 -2.18 13.69
CA LYS A 100 30.74 -1.51 12.83
C LYS A 100 30.21 -1.31 11.40
N PRO A 101 30.40 -0.12 10.81
CA PRO A 101 30.05 0.13 9.41
C PRO A 101 30.70 -0.96 8.55
N GLY A 102 29.88 -1.75 7.85
CA GLY A 102 30.33 -2.82 6.95
C GLY A 102 30.04 -4.28 7.36
N SER A 103 29.43 -4.54 8.53
CA SER A 103 29.20 -5.93 9.00
C SER A 103 27.81 -6.53 8.69
N LEU A 104 26.85 -5.74 8.19
CA LEU A 104 25.52 -6.20 7.84
C LEU A 104 25.42 -6.47 6.33
N ASN A 105 25.26 -7.75 5.97
CA ASN A 105 24.99 -8.15 4.59
C ASN A 105 23.48 -8.12 4.35
N PHE A 106 22.98 -7.04 3.75
CA PHE A 106 21.55 -6.87 3.46
C PHE A 106 20.99 -7.93 2.48
N ASN A 107 21.84 -8.60 1.69
CA ASN A 107 21.41 -9.70 0.81
C ASN A 107 20.95 -10.95 1.59
N LEU A 108 21.30 -11.05 2.88
CA LEU A 108 20.90 -12.13 3.78
C LEU A 108 19.92 -11.65 4.86
N HIS A 109 19.62 -10.35 4.90
CA HIS A 109 18.74 -9.77 5.91
C HIS A 109 17.30 -10.21 5.62
N TRP A 110 16.71 -10.98 6.54
CA TRP A 110 15.40 -11.63 6.38
C TRP A 110 15.27 -12.57 5.18
N ARG A 111 16.39 -13.08 4.67
CA ARG A 111 16.37 -14.12 3.63
C ARG A 111 16.17 -15.48 4.27
N PHE A 112 15.03 -16.11 4.01
CA PHE A 112 14.71 -17.45 4.49
C PHE A 112 15.38 -18.50 3.61
N TYR A 113 15.40 -19.74 4.11
CA TYR A 113 16.19 -20.82 3.54
C TYR A 113 15.87 -21.13 2.07
N TYR A 114 14.61 -20.99 1.68
CA TYR A 114 14.13 -21.28 0.32
C TYR A 114 13.94 -20.04 -0.55
N ASP A 115 14.40 -18.88 -0.09
CA ASP A 115 14.21 -17.63 -0.83
C ASP A 115 15.22 -17.55 -1.97
N PRO A 116 14.77 -17.60 -3.23
CA PRO A 116 15.65 -17.41 -4.37
C PRO A 116 16.13 -15.95 -4.42
N PRO A 117 17.22 -15.63 -5.13
CA PRO A 117 17.75 -14.26 -5.18
C PRO A 117 16.78 -13.22 -5.75
N GLU A 118 15.80 -13.66 -6.55
CA GLU A 118 14.70 -12.86 -7.10
C GLU A 118 13.72 -12.39 -6.01
N PHE A 119 13.65 -13.12 -4.89
CA PHE A 119 12.69 -12.88 -3.81
C PHE A 119 13.30 -12.06 -2.68
N GLN A 120 12.72 -10.88 -2.40
CA GLN A 120 13.11 -10.01 -1.30
C GLN A 120 11.98 -9.88 -0.29
N THR A 121 12.18 -10.47 0.88
CA THR A 121 11.25 -10.39 2.02
C THR A 121 11.05 -8.95 2.51
N ILE A 122 9.80 -8.57 2.68
CA ILE A 122 9.37 -7.26 3.20
C ILE A 122 8.41 -7.40 4.39
N ILE A 123 7.73 -8.54 4.55
CA ILE A 123 6.80 -8.80 5.66
C ILE A 123 7.05 -10.22 6.19
N THR A 124 7.01 -10.38 7.51
CA THR A 124 7.01 -11.70 8.18
C THR A 124 5.73 -11.88 8.98
N GLY A 125 5.31 -13.13 9.14
CA GLY A 125 4.15 -13.50 9.94
C GLY A 125 4.46 -14.61 10.93
N ASN A 126 3.71 -15.71 10.84
CA ASN A 126 3.83 -16.82 11.78
C ASN A 126 5.23 -17.47 11.73
N ASN A 127 5.99 -17.30 12.81
CA ASN A 127 7.34 -17.83 12.97
C ASN A 127 7.42 -19.37 12.97
N LYS A 128 6.34 -20.09 13.34
CA LYS A 128 6.35 -21.57 13.35
C LYS A 128 6.34 -22.15 11.95
N THR A 129 5.60 -21.52 11.04
CA THR A 129 5.55 -21.91 9.63
C THR A 129 6.55 -21.13 8.78
N GLN A 130 7.25 -20.16 9.38
CA GLN A 130 8.11 -19.21 8.69
C GLN A 130 7.38 -18.51 7.53
N PHE A 131 6.10 -18.17 7.73
CA PHE A 131 5.33 -17.46 6.71
C PHE A 131 5.89 -16.04 6.53
N HIS A 132 6.14 -15.65 5.29
CA HIS A 132 6.66 -14.34 4.95
C HIS A 132 6.27 -13.97 3.51
N MET A 133 6.28 -12.67 3.22
CA MET A 133 5.95 -12.10 1.90
C MET A 133 7.11 -11.25 1.42
N GLY A 134 7.30 -11.22 0.10
CA GLY A 134 8.40 -10.51 -0.53
C GLY A 134 8.06 -10.06 -1.93
N TYR A 135 8.79 -9.05 -2.41
CA TYR A 135 8.78 -8.70 -3.83
C TYR A 135 9.56 -9.74 -4.62
N PHE A 136 9.08 -10.06 -5.82
CA PHE A 136 9.77 -10.91 -6.78
C PHE A 136 10.23 -10.06 -7.97
N ARG A 137 11.49 -10.20 -8.37
CA ARG A 137 12.12 -9.40 -9.43
C ARG A 137 12.87 -10.25 -10.45
#